data_AF-A0A2M8BFY3-F1
#
_entry.id   AF-A0A2M8BFY3-F1
#
_cell.length_a   1.000
_cell.length_b   1.000
_cell.length_c   1.000
_cell.angle_alpha   90.00
_cell.angle_beta   90.00
_cell.angle_gamma   90.00
#
_symmetry.space_group_name_H-M   'P 1'
#
loop_
_entity.id
_entity.type
_entity.pdbx_description
1 polymer ?
#
loop_
_entity_poly.entity_id
_entity_poly.type
_entity_poly.pdbx_seq_one_letter_code
_entity_poly.pdbx_strand_id
1 'polypeptide(L)'
;MAHWSVRFALFLLVASTLVLSSVAAQAQPHWLRISYAAGDAARSVTLTWNSTSVTTPVTVDYGLTVQYGMTAQSNDQPESAPGALGYVHSVTLSDLTPNTLYHYRATDETGASADFSFITAPADGCEPWTFVALGDGRSDDETGANTKWPDIVGEAVAFNPLFILDTGDLIRDGTSASQWVDWLTKSDAFNPSIPHLPSIGNHDNGSVEGDGALYNQLFALPRNTTSNTEDYYAFTAGNAVFAVLSTATFGDDAFAAQAQWLDDTLTQHADKNWKFVSLHHPVYSSNTSFFGIDFNHPPNEVGQNAALVPIFDKHHVDVVFAGHNHYYERFAPMKGGGGNDEGNLAASFEDGTVYLITGGAGAFTYDEFDIAGVSIDLVEWVCGSLGAARGSTFCSGKHHFVKVDINNETMTLTAISSTKQNLGDITPSAFDSITINKAVSDDCTPILPDPEPVEELAVDTAETTPDLAADVAQDITPSDTQSTPDLIDDSSPQLEPAPSDLTSTAEESRLDSALETKSGGTTSDGCGCRTAHSKSPSNPLVLWLLFGLGVVAARRKFVA
;
A
#
# COMPACT_ATOMS: atom_id res chain seq x y z
N MET A 1 -73.71 36.20 55.01
CA MET A 1 -72.64 37.20 54.85
C MET A 1 -71.47 36.73 55.71
N ALA A 2 -70.34 36.32 55.11
CA ALA A 2 -69.33 35.51 55.80
C ALA A 2 -67.88 35.98 55.56
N HIS A 3 -67.32 36.54 56.62
CA HIS A 3 -65.96 36.36 57.14
C HIS A 3 -64.82 35.71 56.30
N TRP A 4 -63.72 36.47 56.21
CA TRP A 4 -62.35 36.13 56.68
C TRP A 4 -61.37 35.27 55.83
N SER A 5 -60.24 35.94 55.52
CA SER A 5 -58.86 35.57 55.88
C SER A 5 -58.16 34.33 55.27
N VAL A 6 -56.94 34.52 54.75
CA VAL A 6 -55.65 34.19 55.42
C VAL A 6 -54.47 34.63 54.53
N ARG A 7 -53.27 34.84 55.12
CA ARG A 7 -51.99 35.10 54.41
C ARG A 7 -51.18 33.81 54.32
N PHE A 8 -50.32 33.65 53.31
CA PHE A 8 -48.85 33.55 53.48
C PHE A 8 -48.14 33.49 52.10
N ALA A 9 -46.81 33.60 52.10
CA ALA A 9 -45.96 33.51 50.91
C ALA A 9 -45.05 32.28 50.99
N LEU A 10 -44.61 31.77 49.83
CA LEU A 10 -43.42 30.92 49.74
C LEU A 10 -42.72 31.11 48.39
N PHE A 11 -41.40 31.27 48.41
CA PHE A 11 -40.54 31.02 47.26
C PHE A 11 -40.52 29.51 47.00
N LEU A 12 -40.58 29.08 45.74
CA LEU A 12 -40.03 27.78 45.36
C LEU A 12 -39.39 27.84 43.97
N LEU A 13 -38.19 27.27 43.92
CA LEU A 13 -37.25 27.32 42.82
C LEU A 13 -37.77 26.46 41.65
N VAL A 14 -37.96 27.07 40.48
CA VAL A 14 -38.03 26.32 39.20
C VAL A 14 -36.72 26.54 38.46
N ALA A 15 -35.65 26.02 39.05
CA ALA A 15 -34.39 25.82 38.34
C ALA A 15 -34.57 24.58 37.46
N SER A 16 -35.06 24.78 36.24
CA SER A 16 -35.19 23.70 35.25
C SER A 16 -33.81 23.15 34.93
N THR A 17 -33.44 22.05 35.58
CA THR A 17 -32.24 21.28 35.24
C THR A 17 -32.45 20.62 33.88
N LEU A 18 -32.17 21.36 32.81
CA LEU A 18 -31.61 20.73 31.62
C LEU A 18 -30.29 20.09 32.05
N VAL A 19 -30.37 18.81 32.41
CA VAL A 19 -29.25 17.91 32.23
C VAL A 19 -29.09 17.80 30.73
N LEU A 20 -28.35 18.75 30.16
CA LEU A 20 -27.64 18.52 28.92
C LEU A 20 -26.68 17.39 29.22
N SER A 21 -27.15 16.16 28.96
CA SER A 21 -26.28 15.01 28.81
C SER A 21 -25.40 15.30 27.60
N SER A 22 -24.29 16.01 27.84
CA SER A 22 -23.10 15.87 27.03
C SER A 22 -22.66 14.42 27.20
N VAL A 23 -23.29 13.54 26.42
CA VAL A 23 -22.53 12.55 25.69
C VAL A 23 -21.49 13.38 24.94
N ALA A 24 -20.33 13.55 25.57
CA ALA A 24 -19.13 13.88 24.81
C ALA A 24 -19.12 12.84 23.70
N ALA A 25 -19.08 13.27 22.43
CA ALA A 25 -18.95 12.33 21.34
C ALA A 25 -17.69 11.53 21.65
N GLN A 26 -17.90 10.28 22.07
CA GLN A 26 -16.81 9.37 22.38
C GLN A 26 -15.98 9.36 21.08
N ALA A 27 -14.67 9.59 21.17
CA ALA A 27 -13.83 9.43 19.99
C ALA A 27 -14.10 8.03 19.42
N GLN A 28 -14.04 7.87 18.11
CA GLN A 28 -14.18 6.54 17.51
C GLN A 28 -12.81 6.19 16.92
N PRO A 29 -12.55 4.92 16.58
CA PRO A 29 -11.46 4.57 15.67
C PRO A 29 -11.36 5.58 14.51
N HIS A 30 -10.21 6.25 14.37
CA HIS A 30 -9.97 7.31 13.39
C HIS A 30 -9.04 6.81 12.28
N TRP A 31 -9.22 7.32 11.06
CA TRP A 31 -8.34 7.03 9.92
C TRP A 31 -8.16 5.53 9.66
N LEU A 32 -9.28 4.79 9.66
CA LEU A 32 -9.25 3.36 9.39
C LEU A 32 -8.66 3.13 8.00
N ARG A 33 -7.75 2.16 7.91
CA ARG A 33 -7.08 1.76 6.68
C ARG A 33 -6.86 0.27 6.69
N ILE A 34 -6.92 -0.34 5.51
CA ILE A 34 -6.73 -1.78 5.35
C ILE A 34 -5.53 -2.09 4.45
N SER A 35 -4.93 -3.26 4.66
CA SER A 35 -3.69 -3.70 4.01
C SER A 35 -3.60 -5.24 4.04
N TYR A 36 -2.50 -5.80 3.52
CA TYR A 36 -2.29 -7.26 3.48
C TYR A 36 -1.05 -7.69 4.29
N ALA A 37 -0.95 -7.35 5.57
CA ALA A 37 0.29 -7.57 6.35
C ALA A 37 0.73 -9.04 6.48
N ALA A 38 -0.15 -10.01 6.20
CA ALA A 38 0.18 -11.44 6.15
C ALA A 38 0.54 -11.97 4.72
N GLY A 39 0.54 -11.12 3.68
CA GLY A 39 1.02 -11.45 2.34
C GLY A 39 0.05 -12.21 1.41
N ASP A 40 -1.09 -12.69 1.90
CA ASP A 40 -2.16 -13.32 1.08
C ASP A 40 -3.41 -12.44 1.04
N ALA A 41 -3.60 -11.69 -0.05
CA ALA A 41 -4.76 -10.82 -0.26
C ALA A 41 -6.09 -11.58 -0.47
N ALA A 42 -6.05 -12.89 -0.72
CA ALA A 42 -7.21 -13.73 -0.93
C ALA A 42 -7.76 -14.32 0.38
N ARG A 43 -6.91 -14.47 1.41
CA ARG A 43 -7.27 -15.10 2.71
C ARG A 43 -7.04 -14.22 3.93
N SER A 44 -6.43 -13.06 3.78
CA SER A 44 -6.17 -12.14 4.89
C SER A 44 -6.42 -10.68 4.54
N VAL A 45 -6.75 -9.90 5.57
CA VAL A 45 -6.65 -8.44 5.54
C VAL A 45 -6.24 -7.96 6.93
N THR A 46 -5.39 -6.94 7.00
CA THR A 46 -5.05 -6.26 8.25
C THR A 46 -5.78 -4.94 8.28
N LEU A 47 -6.43 -4.64 9.41
CA LEU A 47 -7.16 -3.41 9.66
C LEU A 47 -6.42 -2.60 10.70
N THR A 48 -6.02 -1.39 10.31
CA THR A 48 -5.22 -0.49 11.12
C THR A 48 -5.97 0.82 11.33
N TRP A 49 -5.91 1.38 12.54
CA TRP A 49 -6.55 2.67 12.85
C TRP A 49 -5.81 3.43 13.95
N ASN A 50 -6.09 4.72 14.04
CA ASN A 50 -5.55 5.61 15.06
C ASN A 50 -6.57 5.84 16.18
N SER A 51 -6.08 5.95 17.41
CA SER A 51 -6.90 6.11 18.62
C SER A 51 -6.20 7.01 19.63
N THR A 52 -6.98 7.63 20.53
CA THR A 52 -6.42 8.27 21.74
C THR A 52 -6.12 7.25 22.84
N SER A 53 -6.44 5.97 22.62
CA SER A 53 -6.34 4.88 23.60
C SER A 53 -5.09 4.02 23.41
N VAL A 54 -4.48 3.59 24.52
CA VAL A 54 -3.45 2.53 24.56
C VAL A 54 -4.05 1.18 25.01
N THR A 55 -5.35 1.11 25.25
CA THR A 55 -6.03 -0.02 25.90
C THR A 55 -6.23 -1.20 24.95
N THR A 56 -5.96 -2.41 25.45
CA THR A 56 -6.16 -3.69 24.75
C THR A 56 -6.98 -4.65 25.62
N PRO A 57 -7.65 -5.68 25.06
CA PRO A 57 -7.74 -6.00 23.63
C PRO A 57 -8.58 -5.00 22.85
N VAL A 58 -8.25 -4.87 21.56
CA VAL A 58 -9.09 -4.22 20.56
C VAL A 58 -9.70 -5.27 19.63
N THR A 59 -10.87 -4.98 19.06
CA THR A 59 -11.63 -5.98 18.29
C THR A 59 -12.07 -5.46 16.91
N VAL A 60 -12.26 -6.38 15.98
CA VAL A 60 -12.95 -6.14 14.70
C VAL A 60 -14.09 -7.15 14.60
N ASP A 61 -15.32 -6.66 14.59
CA ASP A 61 -16.46 -7.48 14.17
C ASP A 61 -16.47 -7.53 12.64
N TYR A 62 -16.68 -8.69 12.04
CA TYR A 62 -16.69 -8.87 10.58
C TYR A 62 -17.58 -10.02 10.10
N GLY A 63 -17.94 -10.01 8.81
CA GLY A 63 -18.64 -11.11 8.14
C GLY A 63 -19.37 -10.70 6.87
N LEU A 64 -20.15 -11.62 6.29
CA LEU A 64 -20.77 -11.45 4.96
C LEU A 64 -21.93 -10.43 4.92
N THR A 65 -22.26 -9.79 6.05
CA THR A 65 -23.34 -8.80 6.20
C THR A 65 -23.03 -7.86 7.36
N VAL A 66 -23.77 -6.74 7.46
CA VAL A 66 -23.73 -5.82 8.63
C VAL A 66 -24.23 -6.42 9.96
N GLN A 67 -24.52 -7.74 10.01
CA GLN A 67 -24.70 -8.50 11.26
C GLN A 67 -23.37 -9.10 11.76
N TYR A 68 -22.33 -9.06 10.93
CA TYR A 68 -21.00 -9.63 11.15
C TYR A 68 -21.06 -11.15 11.40
N GLY A 69 -21.19 -11.57 12.66
CA GLY A 69 -21.25 -12.97 13.07
C GLY A 69 -19.89 -13.57 13.45
N MET A 70 -18.78 -12.90 13.12
CA MET A 70 -17.43 -13.22 13.57
C MET A 70 -16.78 -11.99 14.22
N THR A 71 -15.85 -12.22 15.13
CA THR A 71 -15.06 -11.17 15.79
C THR A 71 -13.61 -11.62 15.89
N ALA A 72 -12.68 -10.79 15.44
CA ALA A 72 -11.25 -10.93 15.67
C ALA A 72 -10.79 -9.95 16.77
N GLN A 73 -9.62 -10.19 17.36
CA GLN A 73 -9.04 -9.32 18.38
C GLN A 73 -7.52 -9.30 18.31
N SER A 74 -6.90 -8.16 18.64
CA SER A 74 -5.48 -8.08 19.01
C SER A 74 -5.35 -7.74 20.49
N ASN A 75 -4.30 -8.28 21.11
CA ASN A 75 -3.88 -7.95 22.48
C ASN A 75 -2.54 -7.16 22.48
N ASP A 76 -1.95 -6.98 21.30
CA ASP A 76 -0.62 -6.39 21.09
C ASP A 76 -0.64 -4.91 21.47
N GLN A 77 0.47 -4.38 21.98
CA GLN A 77 0.53 -2.96 22.34
C GLN A 77 0.51 -2.10 21.07
N PRO A 78 -0.32 -1.05 21.00
CA PRO A 78 -0.42 -0.22 19.82
C PRO A 78 0.81 0.69 19.67
N GLU A 79 1.20 0.97 18.43
CA GLU A 79 2.36 1.80 18.15
C GLU A 79 2.13 3.27 18.54
N SER A 80 3.15 3.89 19.16
CA SER A 80 3.02 5.19 19.82
C SER A 80 3.42 6.36 18.90
N ALA A 81 2.57 6.67 17.93
CA ALA A 81 2.81 7.73 16.95
C ALA A 81 2.69 9.17 17.55
N PRO A 82 3.51 10.14 17.09
CA PRO A 82 3.59 11.45 17.72
C PRO A 82 2.42 12.41 17.40
N GLY A 83 2.20 13.35 18.32
CA GLY A 83 1.28 14.47 18.12
C GLY A 83 -0.18 14.05 18.09
N ALA A 84 -0.89 14.38 17.00
CA ALA A 84 -2.30 14.06 16.81
C ALA A 84 -2.53 12.67 16.18
N LEU A 85 -1.48 11.91 15.86
CA LEU A 85 -1.58 10.52 15.41
C LEU A 85 -2.00 9.59 16.56
N GLY A 86 -1.51 9.82 17.78
CA GLY A 86 -1.87 9.02 18.94
C GLY A 86 -1.36 7.58 18.85
N TYR A 87 -2.20 6.61 19.20
CA TYR A 87 -1.84 5.20 19.19
C TYR A 87 -2.40 4.50 17.95
N VAL A 88 -1.58 3.67 17.31
CA VAL A 88 -1.95 2.91 16.10
C VAL A 88 -2.23 1.47 16.48
N HIS A 89 -3.47 1.05 16.30
CA HIS A 89 -3.95 -0.30 16.56
C HIS A 89 -4.06 -1.08 15.26
N SER A 90 -3.76 -2.38 15.29
CA SER A 90 -3.89 -3.29 14.14
C SER A 90 -4.54 -4.61 14.53
N VAL A 91 -5.44 -5.12 13.69
CA VAL A 91 -6.05 -6.45 13.82
C VAL A 91 -6.04 -7.13 12.46
N THR A 92 -5.43 -8.32 12.37
CA THR A 92 -5.46 -9.14 11.14
C THR A 92 -6.63 -10.12 11.19
N LEU A 93 -7.41 -10.15 10.11
CA LEU A 93 -8.35 -11.20 9.80
C LEU A 93 -7.63 -12.24 8.92
N SER A 94 -7.85 -13.52 9.22
CA SER A 94 -7.24 -14.66 8.54
C SER A 94 -8.31 -15.68 8.18
N ASP A 95 -7.94 -16.70 7.40
CA ASP A 95 -8.81 -17.79 6.94
C ASP A 95 -10.08 -17.29 6.20
N LEU A 96 -9.99 -16.10 5.58
CA LEU A 96 -11.06 -15.52 4.78
C LEU A 96 -11.29 -16.32 3.51
N THR A 97 -12.52 -16.31 3.02
CA THR A 97 -12.87 -16.89 1.71
C THR A 97 -12.38 -15.94 0.60
N PRO A 98 -11.68 -16.44 -0.43
CA PRO A 98 -11.31 -15.64 -1.61
C PRO A 98 -12.50 -15.06 -2.38
N ASN A 99 -12.27 -14.00 -3.16
CA ASN A 99 -13.27 -13.31 -4.00
C ASN A 99 -14.60 -13.01 -3.27
N THR A 100 -14.54 -12.58 -2.01
CA THR A 100 -15.70 -12.47 -1.12
C THR A 100 -15.78 -11.08 -0.49
N LEU A 101 -16.98 -10.48 -0.53
CA LEU A 101 -17.30 -9.24 0.19
C LEU A 101 -17.46 -9.51 1.69
N TYR A 102 -16.71 -8.77 2.50
CA TYR A 102 -16.84 -8.75 3.95
C TYR A 102 -17.20 -7.34 4.42
N HIS A 103 -18.24 -7.23 5.24
CA HIS A 103 -18.50 -6.09 6.10
C HIS A 103 -17.69 -6.20 7.38
N TYR A 104 -17.28 -5.06 7.95
CA TYR A 104 -16.57 -5.01 9.23
C TYR A 104 -16.81 -3.71 10.01
N ARG A 105 -16.43 -3.74 11.29
CA ARG A 105 -16.32 -2.57 12.17
C ARG A 105 -15.23 -2.76 13.23
N ALA A 106 -14.29 -1.81 13.33
CA ALA A 106 -13.27 -1.78 14.38
C ALA A 106 -13.86 -1.23 15.69
N THR A 107 -13.39 -1.72 16.84
CA THR A 107 -13.83 -1.31 18.18
C THR A 107 -12.66 -1.25 19.17
N ASP A 108 -12.55 -0.15 19.91
CA ASP A 108 -11.62 0.05 21.03
C ASP A 108 -12.34 0.72 22.23
N GLU A 109 -11.60 1.21 23.25
CA GLU A 109 -12.23 1.87 24.42
C GLU A 109 -12.92 3.21 24.07
N THR A 110 -12.52 3.82 22.95
CA THR A 110 -13.09 5.09 22.49
C THR A 110 -14.46 4.83 21.87
N GLY A 111 -14.59 3.79 21.04
CA GLY A 111 -15.89 3.30 20.59
C GLY A 111 -15.79 2.29 19.45
N ALA A 112 -16.84 2.22 18.64
CA ALA A 112 -16.95 1.31 17.49
C ALA A 112 -17.24 2.11 16.22
N SER A 113 -16.47 1.86 15.15
CA SER A 113 -16.50 2.63 13.90
C SER A 113 -17.86 2.58 13.18
N ALA A 114 -17.95 3.27 12.04
CA ALA A 114 -18.97 2.95 11.05
C ALA A 114 -18.80 1.49 10.55
N ASP A 115 -19.87 0.95 9.94
CA ASP A 115 -19.77 -0.22 9.08
C ASP A 115 -19.00 0.17 7.80
N PHE A 116 -18.04 -0.65 7.43
CA PHE A 116 -17.25 -0.54 6.20
C PHE A 116 -17.19 -1.92 5.53
N SER A 117 -16.75 -2.00 4.28
CA SER A 117 -16.59 -3.28 3.58
C SER A 117 -15.40 -3.31 2.65
N PHE A 118 -14.85 -4.52 2.45
CA PHE A 118 -13.76 -4.83 1.53
C PHE A 118 -14.06 -6.13 0.77
N ILE A 119 -13.30 -6.42 -0.28
CA ILE A 119 -13.37 -7.66 -1.05
C ILE A 119 -12.00 -8.35 -1.01
N THR A 120 -11.97 -9.64 -0.68
CA THR A 120 -10.75 -10.46 -0.78
C THR A 120 -10.39 -10.73 -2.24
N ALA A 121 -9.10 -10.84 -2.55
CA ALA A 121 -8.66 -11.19 -3.90
C ALA A 121 -9.13 -12.61 -4.32
N PRO A 122 -9.21 -12.91 -5.62
CA PRO A 122 -9.30 -14.29 -6.11
C PRO A 122 -8.15 -15.17 -5.59
N ALA A 123 -8.39 -16.48 -5.51
CA ALA A 123 -7.38 -17.44 -5.07
C ALA A 123 -6.27 -17.68 -6.12
N ASP A 124 -6.60 -17.44 -7.39
CA ASP A 124 -5.85 -17.82 -8.57
C ASP A 124 -6.16 -16.84 -9.73
N GLY A 125 -5.95 -17.25 -10.99
CA GLY A 125 -6.16 -16.40 -12.17
C GLY A 125 -7.54 -16.50 -12.81
N CYS A 126 -8.43 -17.34 -12.30
CA CYS A 126 -9.60 -17.82 -13.04
C CYS A 126 -10.83 -16.91 -12.97
N GLU A 127 -10.83 -15.98 -12.02
CA GLU A 127 -11.77 -14.84 -11.98
C GLU A 127 -11.01 -13.55 -12.37
N PRO A 128 -11.58 -12.66 -13.19
CA PRO A 128 -10.93 -11.42 -13.57
C PRO A 128 -10.91 -10.41 -12.41
N TRP A 129 -9.82 -9.65 -12.29
CA TRP A 129 -9.63 -8.68 -11.22
C TRP A 129 -8.90 -7.41 -11.69
N THR A 130 -9.00 -6.37 -10.88
CA THR A 130 -8.47 -5.03 -11.18
C THR A 130 -7.67 -4.51 -9.99
N PHE A 131 -6.56 -3.82 -10.24
CA PHE A 131 -5.94 -2.90 -9.28
C PHE A 131 -5.65 -1.54 -9.94
N VAL A 132 -5.26 -0.55 -9.14
CA VAL A 132 -4.77 0.74 -9.65
C VAL A 132 -3.34 0.97 -9.15
N ALA A 133 -2.46 1.41 -10.04
CA ALA A 133 -1.16 1.99 -9.70
C ALA A 133 -1.20 3.53 -9.85
N LEU A 134 -0.60 4.25 -8.90
CA LEU A 134 -0.44 5.71 -8.90
C LEU A 134 0.70 6.11 -7.95
N GLY A 135 1.03 7.40 -7.84
CA GLY A 135 1.94 7.88 -6.80
C GLY A 135 2.23 9.36 -6.90
N ASP A 136 3.10 9.86 -6.01
CA ASP A 136 3.44 11.27 -5.84
C ASP A 136 2.19 12.09 -5.48
N GLY A 137 1.49 11.64 -4.43
CA GLY A 137 0.24 12.23 -3.92
C GLY A 137 0.42 13.50 -3.09
N ARG A 138 1.64 13.79 -2.62
CA ARG A 138 1.98 14.92 -1.74
C ARG A 138 1.74 16.32 -2.33
N SER A 139 1.80 17.32 -1.46
CA SER A 139 1.95 18.72 -1.88
C SER A 139 3.39 19.08 -2.27
N ASP A 140 3.55 20.28 -2.84
CA ASP A 140 4.83 20.95 -3.07
C ASP A 140 4.96 22.24 -2.23
N ASP A 141 4.00 22.52 -1.33
CA ASP A 141 3.94 23.72 -0.48
C ASP A 141 4.14 23.42 1.02
N GLU A 142 4.69 22.24 1.32
CA GLU A 142 4.94 21.72 2.67
C GLU A 142 3.66 21.43 3.51
N THR A 143 2.49 21.40 2.86
CA THR A 143 1.31 20.68 3.37
C THR A 143 1.40 19.17 3.07
N GLY A 144 0.47 18.35 3.56
CA GLY A 144 0.57 16.87 3.47
C GLY A 144 0.26 16.33 2.06
N ALA A 145 -0.91 15.73 1.89
CA ALA A 145 -1.36 15.30 0.56
C ALA A 145 -1.82 16.52 -0.26
N ASN A 146 -1.72 16.46 -1.58
CA ASN A 146 -2.18 17.56 -2.43
C ASN A 146 -3.69 17.82 -2.27
N THR A 147 -4.15 19.03 -2.57
CA THR A 147 -5.60 19.29 -2.69
C THR A 147 -6.27 18.53 -3.84
N LYS A 148 -5.49 18.10 -4.85
CA LYS A 148 -5.95 17.26 -5.98
C LYS A 148 -6.12 15.77 -5.59
N TRP A 149 -5.40 15.29 -4.56
CA TRP A 149 -5.31 13.86 -4.20
C TRP A 149 -6.66 13.17 -3.91
N PRO A 150 -7.56 13.70 -3.05
CA PRO A 150 -8.81 13.00 -2.71
C PRO A 150 -9.72 12.76 -3.92
N ASP A 151 -9.69 13.67 -4.88
CA ASP A 151 -10.46 13.56 -6.11
C ASP A 151 -9.82 12.58 -7.11
N ILE A 152 -8.49 12.61 -7.27
CA ILE A 152 -7.76 11.69 -8.16
C ILE A 152 -7.93 10.24 -7.68
N VAL A 153 -7.79 10.00 -6.37
CA VAL A 153 -8.02 8.67 -5.80
C VAL A 153 -9.52 8.34 -5.80
N GLY A 154 -10.41 9.32 -5.57
CA GLY A 154 -11.87 9.14 -5.72
C GLY A 154 -12.29 8.66 -7.12
N GLU A 155 -11.64 9.17 -8.17
CA GLU A 155 -11.81 8.73 -9.56
C GLU A 155 -11.21 7.34 -9.82
N ALA A 156 -10.12 6.99 -9.14
CA ALA A 156 -9.50 5.66 -9.21
C ALA A 156 -10.36 4.57 -8.54
N VAL A 157 -10.82 4.81 -7.31
CA VAL A 157 -11.62 3.82 -6.55
C VAL A 157 -13.02 3.61 -7.13
N ALA A 158 -13.53 4.55 -7.93
CA ALA A 158 -14.76 4.39 -8.70
C ALA A 158 -14.69 3.25 -9.75
N PHE A 159 -13.51 2.69 -10.03
CA PHE A 159 -13.34 1.47 -10.82
C PHE A 159 -13.40 0.17 -10.00
N ASN A 160 -13.65 0.25 -8.68
CA ASN A 160 -13.67 -0.85 -7.72
C ASN A 160 -12.39 -1.75 -7.77
N PRO A 161 -11.18 -1.18 -7.67
CA PRO A 161 -9.95 -1.98 -7.61
C PRO A 161 -9.87 -2.78 -6.30
N LEU A 162 -9.19 -3.94 -6.34
CA LEU A 162 -8.92 -4.74 -5.13
C LEU A 162 -7.98 -4.04 -4.15
N PHE A 163 -7.10 -3.16 -4.64
CA PHE A 163 -6.17 -2.33 -3.86
C PHE A 163 -5.60 -1.18 -4.72
N ILE A 164 -4.99 -0.21 -4.05
CA ILE A 164 -4.13 0.83 -4.61
C ILE A 164 -2.68 0.42 -4.37
N LEU A 165 -1.90 0.33 -5.44
CA LEU A 165 -0.44 0.21 -5.42
C LEU A 165 0.13 1.63 -5.58
N ASP A 166 0.82 2.14 -4.57
CA ASP A 166 1.28 3.52 -4.54
C ASP A 166 2.81 3.58 -4.66
N THR A 167 3.35 4.35 -5.61
CA THR A 167 4.80 4.43 -5.87
C THR A 167 5.54 5.41 -4.94
N GLY A 168 4.88 5.92 -3.89
CA GLY A 168 5.50 6.73 -2.83
C GLY A 168 5.33 8.24 -3.05
N ASP A 169 5.95 9.02 -2.17
CA ASP A 169 5.75 10.46 -2.01
C ASP A 169 4.28 10.79 -1.68
N LEU A 170 3.77 10.14 -0.61
CA LEU A 170 2.44 10.34 -0.04
C LEU A 170 2.37 11.70 0.67
N ILE A 171 3.43 12.06 1.38
CA ILE A 171 3.61 13.33 2.09
C ILE A 171 4.99 13.95 1.78
N ARG A 172 5.29 15.12 2.33
CA ARG A 172 6.44 15.96 1.94
C ARG A 172 7.63 15.90 2.92
N ASP A 173 7.40 15.51 4.17
CA ASP A 173 8.40 15.29 5.22
C ASP A 173 7.95 14.11 6.10
N GLY A 174 8.64 12.97 5.98
CA GLY A 174 8.36 11.73 6.71
C GLY A 174 8.37 11.88 8.23
N THR A 175 9.01 12.91 8.79
CA THR A 175 9.00 13.21 10.23
C THR A 175 7.78 14.06 10.67
N SER A 176 7.04 14.62 9.71
CA SER A 176 5.93 15.55 9.97
C SER A 176 4.62 14.82 10.25
N ALA A 177 4.40 14.49 11.53
CA ALA A 177 3.11 13.94 12.00
C ALA A 177 1.88 14.74 11.54
N SER A 178 1.99 16.06 11.39
CA SER A 178 0.92 16.91 10.87
C SER A 178 0.60 16.68 9.38
N GLN A 179 1.59 16.31 8.57
CA GLN A 179 1.36 15.96 7.17
C GLN A 179 0.76 14.56 7.04
N TRP A 180 1.22 13.59 7.85
CA TRP A 180 0.58 12.27 7.95
C TRP A 180 -0.89 12.37 8.38
N VAL A 181 -1.22 13.20 9.38
CA VAL A 181 -2.62 13.49 9.77
C VAL A 181 -3.44 14.08 8.62
N ASP A 182 -2.85 14.98 7.83
CA ASP A 182 -3.51 15.59 6.68
C ASP A 182 -3.75 14.57 5.53
N TRP A 183 -2.77 13.73 5.20
CA TRP A 183 -2.93 12.62 4.25
C TRP A 183 -4.00 11.62 4.73
N LEU A 184 -3.90 11.16 5.97
CA LEU A 184 -4.88 10.24 6.57
C LEU A 184 -6.31 10.81 6.54
N THR A 185 -6.47 12.10 6.86
CA THR A 185 -7.77 12.80 6.80
C THR A 185 -8.28 12.95 5.36
N LYS A 186 -7.38 13.12 4.39
CA LYS A 186 -7.71 13.20 2.96
C LYS A 186 -8.02 11.84 2.32
N SER A 187 -7.57 10.74 2.93
CA SER A 187 -7.77 9.36 2.47
C SER A 187 -8.83 8.57 3.27
N ASP A 188 -9.35 9.11 4.37
CA ASP A 188 -10.38 8.51 5.27
C ASP A 188 -11.68 8.10 4.55
N ALA A 189 -11.93 8.65 3.35
CA ALA A 189 -13.11 8.33 2.53
C ALA A 189 -12.99 7.01 1.73
N PHE A 190 -11.80 6.43 1.58
CA PHE A 190 -11.55 5.23 0.78
C PHE A 190 -10.63 4.19 1.44
N ASN A 191 -9.68 4.62 2.28
CA ASN A 191 -8.81 3.73 3.06
C ASN A 191 -9.56 2.65 3.87
N PRO A 192 -10.77 2.89 4.43
CA PRO A 192 -11.56 1.85 5.12
C PRO A 192 -12.16 0.76 4.21
N SER A 193 -11.95 0.83 2.89
CA SER A 193 -12.60 -0.10 1.95
C SER A 193 -11.72 -0.55 0.79
N ILE A 194 -10.70 0.22 0.43
CA ILE A 194 -9.70 -0.14 -0.58
C ILE A 194 -8.34 -0.19 0.11
N PRO A 195 -7.65 -1.35 0.11
CA PRO A 195 -6.31 -1.48 0.66
C PRO A 195 -5.30 -0.56 -0.03
N HIS A 196 -4.43 0.07 0.75
CA HIS A 196 -3.40 1.00 0.27
C HIS A 196 -2.02 0.41 0.53
N LEU A 197 -1.24 0.20 -0.54
CA LEU A 197 0.03 -0.53 -0.52
C LEU A 197 1.13 0.35 -1.13
N PRO A 198 1.76 1.22 -0.31
CA PRO A 198 2.77 2.17 -0.78
C PRO A 198 4.18 1.59 -0.84
N SER A 199 5.01 2.12 -1.75
CA SER A 199 6.47 2.19 -1.65
C SER A 199 6.86 3.39 -0.77
N ILE A 200 8.05 3.36 -0.16
CA ILE A 200 8.62 4.57 0.47
C ILE A 200 9.23 5.47 -0.62
N GLY A 201 8.70 6.69 -0.76
CA GLY A 201 9.29 7.77 -1.55
C GLY A 201 10.33 8.60 -0.79
N ASN A 202 11.12 9.41 -1.50
CA ASN A 202 12.20 10.17 -0.86
C ASN A 202 11.70 11.32 0.03
N HIS A 203 10.40 11.61 0.03
CA HIS A 203 9.76 12.49 1.01
C HIS A 203 9.03 11.75 2.14
N ASP A 204 8.76 10.43 2.01
CA ASP A 204 8.12 9.62 3.06
C ASP A 204 9.11 9.15 4.14
N ASN A 205 10.40 9.04 3.80
CA ASN A 205 11.45 8.69 4.76
C ASN A 205 11.71 9.84 5.77
N GLY A 206 12.12 9.49 6.98
CA GLY A 206 12.46 10.42 8.05
C GLY A 206 13.95 10.44 8.41
N SER A 207 14.25 10.86 9.63
CA SER A 207 15.60 10.79 10.22
C SER A 207 15.89 9.47 10.95
N VAL A 208 14.96 8.50 10.87
CA VAL A 208 15.00 7.19 11.51
C VAL A 208 14.36 6.18 10.56
N GLU A 209 15.00 5.01 10.42
CA GLU A 209 14.63 3.92 9.51
C GLU A 209 13.88 2.79 10.27
N GLY A 210 13.17 1.91 9.54
CA GLY A 210 12.46 0.77 10.14
C GLY A 210 11.35 1.21 11.10
N ASP A 211 11.08 0.44 12.15
CA ASP A 211 9.96 0.68 13.10
C ASP A 211 9.98 2.06 13.79
N GLY A 212 11.11 2.77 13.75
CA GLY A 212 11.21 4.15 14.23
C GLY A 212 10.69 5.21 13.25
N ALA A 213 10.47 4.85 11.98
CA ALA A 213 9.88 5.71 10.96
C ALA A 213 8.36 5.81 11.11
N LEU A 214 7.79 7.01 10.85
CA LEU A 214 6.34 7.19 10.92
C LEU A 214 5.58 6.37 9.88
N TYR A 215 6.19 6.11 8.72
CA TYR A 215 5.66 5.22 7.70
C TYR A 215 5.35 3.81 8.27
N ASN A 216 6.33 3.14 8.88
CA ASN A 216 6.16 1.79 9.44
C ASN A 216 5.25 1.78 10.69
N GLN A 217 5.19 2.89 11.45
CA GLN A 217 4.22 3.03 12.54
C GLN A 217 2.78 3.24 12.06
N LEU A 218 2.58 3.63 10.80
CA LEU A 218 1.26 3.92 10.25
C LEU A 218 0.72 2.80 9.35
N PHE A 219 1.56 2.15 8.55
CA PHE A 219 1.13 1.07 7.64
C PHE A 219 1.57 -0.30 8.16
N ALA A 220 0.60 -1.17 8.49
CA ALA A 220 0.88 -2.58 8.72
C ALA A 220 1.04 -3.30 7.37
N LEU A 221 2.21 -3.86 7.10
CA LEU A 221 2.60 -4.45 5.80
C LEU A 221 3.38 -5.77 6.03
N PRO A 222 3.62 -6.60 5.00
CA PRO A 222 4.42 -7.81 5.17
C PRO A 222 5.87 -7.48 5.56
N ARG A 223 6.35 -7.98 6.69
CA ARG A 223 7.71 -7.68 7.17
C ARG A 223 8.75 -8.48 6.36
N ASN A 224 9.75 -7.82 5.78
CA ASN A 224 10.79 -8.52 4.99
C ASN A 224 11.71 -9.37 5.87
N THR A 225 12.31 -10.42 5.31
CA THR A 225 13.14 -11.39 6.05
C THR A 225 14.59 -10.93 6.29
N THR A 226 14.97 -9.74 5.83
CA THR A 226 16.34 -9.20 5.91
C THR A 226 16.53 -8.29 7.12
N SER A 227 15.64 -7.31 7.31
CA SER A 227 15.64 -6.38 8.45
C SER A 227 14.48 -6.63 9.42
N ASN A 228 13.51 -7.48 9.07
CA ASN A 228 12.25 -7.66 9.82
C ASN A 228 11.49 -6.34 10.00
N THR A 229 11.41 -5.53 8.94
CA THR A 229 10.71 -4.23 8.88
C THR A 229 9.80 -4.15 7.65
N GLU A 230 9.00 -3.10 7.56
CA GLU A 230 7.98 -2.88 6.51
C GLU A 230 8.46 -1.96 5.37
N ASP A 231 9.74 -1.58 5.39
CA ASP A 231 10.36 -0.66 4.41
C ASP A 231 10.27 -1.15 2.96
N TYR A 232 10.23 -2.47 2.78
CA TYR A 232 9.96 -3.18 1.53
C TYR A 232 9.34 -4.53 1.88
N TYR A 233 8.52 -5.06 0.98
CA TYR A 233 7.63 -6.17 1.27
C TYR A 233 7.10 -6.85 0.01
N ALA A 234 6.49 -8.03 0.16
CA ALA A 234 5.83 -8.71 -0.94
C ALA A 234 4.49 -9.32 -0.51
N PHE A 235 3.54 -9.34 -1.46
CA PHE A 235 2.22 -9.93 -1.28
C PHE A 235 1.75 -10.61 -2.56
N THR A 236 0.73 -11.45 -2.45
CA THR A 236 0.10 -12.16 -3.56
C THR A 236 -1.38 -11.82 -3.66
N ALA A 237 -1.87 -11.73 -4.90
CA ALA A 237 -3.29 -11.56 -5.23
C ALA A 237 -3.57 -12.37 -6.50
N GLY A 238 -4.52 -13.30 -6.45
CA GLY A 238 -4.81 -14.21 -7.56
C GLY A 238 -3.58 -14.96 -8.09
N ASN A 239 -3.40 -14.92 -9.42
CA ASN A 239 -2.24 -15.46 -10.13
C ASN A 239 -1.00 -14.53 -10.17
N ALA A 240 -0.95 -13.49 -9.32
CA ALA A 240 0.15 -12.54 -9.28
C ALA A 240 0.94 -12.54 -7.95
N VAL A 241 2.21 -12.13 -8.04
CA VAL A 241 3.03 -11.66 -6.92
C VAL A 241 3.46 -10.20 -7.16
N PHE A 242 3.47 -9.42 -6.09
CA PHE A 242 3.93 -8.04 -6.05
C PHE A 242 5.11 -7.94 -5.08
N ALA A 243 6.21 -7.33 -5.53
CA ALA A 243 7.31 -6.93 -4.67
C ALA A 243 7.39 -5.40 -4.62
N VAL A 244 7.15 -4.83 -3.45
CA VAL A 244 7.18 -3.39 -3.20
C VAL A 244 8.52 -3.06 -2.55
N LEU A 245 9.34 -2.28 -3.25
CA LEU A 245 10.72 -1.99 -2.90
C LEU A 245 10.86 -0.56 -2.37
N SER A 246 11.82 -0.36 -1.48
CA SER A 246 12.32 0.97 -1.15
C SER A 246 13.52 1.33 -2.01
N THR A 247 13.54 2.59 -2.45
CA THR A 247 14.70 3.25 -3.06
C THR A 247 15.03 4.58 -2.34
N ALA A 248 14.38 4.83 -1.21
CA ALA A 248 14.43 6.09 -0.46
C ALA A 248 14.97 5.92 0.98
N THR A 249 15.01 4.68 1.45
CA THR A 249 15.69 4.27 2.68
C THR A 249 17.08 3.70 2.36
N PHE A 250 17.89 3.53 3.41
CA PHE A 250 19.24 2.93 3.38
C PHE A 250 20.38 3.79 2.82
N GLY A 251 21.61 3.27 2.91
CA GLY A 251 22.86 3.90 2.45
C GLY A 251 23.74 2.97 1.60
N ASP A 252 24.95 3.46 1.27
CA ASP A 252 25.83 3.14 0.13
C ASP A 252 25.98 1.68 -0.38
N ASP A 253 25.72 0.64 0.42
CA ASP A 253 25.85 -0.80 0.04
C ASP A 253 24.51 -1.57 0.00
N ALA A 254 23.40 -0.95 0.38
CA ALA A 254 22.20 -1.69 0.84
C ALA A 254 21.40 -2.43 -0.24
N PHE A 255 21.40 -1.96 -1.50
CA PHE A 255 20.60 -2.58 -2.55
C PHE A 255 20.99 -4.05 -2.83
N ALA A 256 22.21 -4.49 -2.49
CA ALA A 256 22.61 -5.88 -2.61
C ALA A 256 21.79 -6.83 -1.71
N ALA A 257 21.43 -6.39 -0.49
CA ALA A 257 20.63 -7.20 0.42
C ALA A 257 19.15 -7.27 -0.01
N GLN A 258 18.57 -6.13 -0.40
CA GLN A 258 17.21 -6.07 -0.94
C GLN A 258 17.09 -6.83 -2.27
N ALA A 259 18.13 -6.82 -3.13
CA ALA A 259 18.16 -7.62 -4.35
C ALA A 259 18.20 -9.13 -4.08
N GLN A 260 18.96 -9.60 -3.08
CA GLN A 260 18.94 -11.01 -2.68
C GLN A 260 17.58 -11.41 -2.11
N TRP A 261 16.98 -10.59 -1.25
CA TRP A 261 15.61 -10.81 -0.75
C TRP A 261 14.59 -10.89 -1.89
N LEU A 262 14.70 -10.02 -2.89
CA LEU A 262 13.83 -10.04 -4.07
C LEU A 262 14.06 -11.32 -4.91
N ASP A 263 15.31 -11.74 -5.06
CA ASP A 263 15.67 -12.96 -5.78
C ASP A 263 15.05 -14.21 -5.12
N ASP A 264 15.15 -14.30 -3.80
CA ASP A 264 14.56 -15.38 -3.01
C ASP A 264 13.01 -15.30 -3.02
N THR A 265 12.43 -14.10 -3.01
CA THR A 265 10.97 -13.88 -3.04
C THR A 265 10.35 -14.27 -4.38
N LEU A 266 10.93 -13.82 -5.50
CA LEU A 266 10.46 -14.20 -6.84
C LEU A 266 10.75 -15.68 -7.16
N THR A 267 11.78 -16.27 -6.56
CA THR A 267 12.00 -17.73 -6.60
C THR A 267 10.91 -18.51 -5.86
N GLN A 268 10.48 -18.02 -4.68
CA GLN A 268 9.39 -18.64 -3.91
C GLN A 268 8.04 -18.53 -4.62
N HIS A 269 7.80 -17.43 -5.33
CA HIS A 269 6.59 -17.18 -6.12
C HIS A 269 6.79 -17.43 -7.63
N ALA A 270 7.61 -18.43 -7.97
CA ALA A 270 7.82 -18.85 -9.36
C ALA A 270 6.52 -19.35 -10.03
N ASP A 271 5.56 -19.85 -9.24
CA ASP A 271 4.22 -20.30 -9.65
C ASP A 271 3.32 -19.17 -10.18
N LYS A 272 3.58 -17.91 -9.80
CA LYS A 272 2.72 -16.79 -10.17
C LYS A 272 2.96 -16.33 -11.60
N ASN A 273 1.91 -16.39 -12.41
CA ASN A 273 1.91 -16.02 -13.84
C ASN A 273 2.34 -14.57 -14.06
N TRP A 274 1.92 -13.66 -13.18
CA TRP A 274 2.25 -12.24 -13.24
C TRP A 274 3.20 -11.84 -12.10
N LYS A 275 4.26 -11.10 -12.43
CA LYS A 275 5.29 -10.65 -11.48
C LYS A 275 5.43 -9.13 -11.56
N PHE A 276 5.02 -8.44 -10.51
CA PHE A 276 4.99 -6.99 -10.43
C PHE A 276 6.03 -6.44 -9.45
N VAL A 277 6.57 -5.27 -9.77
CA VAL A 277 7.42 -4.50 -8.87
C VAL A 277 6.88 -3.08 -8.74
N SER A 278 6.83 -2.57 -7.52
CA SER A 278 6.66 -1.13 -7.23
C SER A 278 7.92 -0.61 -6.58
N LEU A 279 8.36 0.58 -6.97
CA LEU A 279 9.47 1.32 -6.37
C LEU A 279 9.24 2.83 -6.56
N HIS A 280 10.07 3.67 -5.95
CA HIS A 280 9.96 5.12 -6.12
C HIS A 280 10.85 5.63 -7.28
N HIS A 281 12.18 5.59 -7.13
CA HIS A 281 13.11 6.14 -8.11
C HIS A 281 13.17 5.29 -9.39
N PRO A 282 12.85 5.84 -10.58
CA PRO A 282 12.70 5.05 -11.79
C PRO A 282 14.00 4.41 -12.30
N VAL A 283 13.86 3.19 -12.81
CA VAL A 283 14.92 2.43 -13.50
C VAL A 283 15.27 3.09 -14.83
N TYR A 284 14.26 3.54 -15.58
CA TYR A 284 14.38 4.32 -16.79
C TYR A 284 13.45 5.54 -16.70
N SER A 285 13.94 6.71 -17.11
CA SER A 285 13.16 7.93 -17.33
C SER A 285 13.77 8.68 -18.51
N SER A 286 12.92 9.36 -19.29
CA SER A 286 13.36 10.44 -20.16
C SER A 286 13.96 11.56 -19.30
N ASN A 287 15.05 12.17 -19.75
CA ASN A 287 15.71 13.23 -18.97
C ASN A 287 16.19 14.35 -19.89
N THR A 288 15.92 15.60 -19.51
CA THR A 288 16.39 16.77 -20.27
C THR A 288 17.09 17.78 -19.37
N SER A 289 18.35 18.06 -19.74
CA SER A 289 19.19 19.12 -19.17
C SER A 289 19.38 20.25 -20.17
N PHE A 290 19.22 21.50 -19.73
CA PHE A 290 19.47 22.68 -20.55
C PHE A 290 20.33 23.70 -19.79
N PHE A 291 21.48 24.04 -20.37
CA PHE A 291 22.53 24.86 -19.72
C PHE A 291 23.02 24.32 -18.36
N GLY A 292 22.87 23.03 -18.08
CA GLY A 292 23.23 22.43 -16.79
C GLY A 292 22.18 22.67 -15.70
N ILE A 293 20.92 22.83 -16.11
CA ILE A 293 19.74 22.76 -15.26
C ILE A 293 18.91 21.59 -15.79
N ASP A 294 18.72 20.58 -14.95
CA ASP A 294 17.91 19.41 -15.26
C ASP A 294 16.45 19.74 -14.92
N PHE A 295 15.51 19.48 -15.82
CA PHE A 295 14.09 19.78 -15.59
C PHE A 295 13.38 18.68 -14.79
N ASN A 296 13.93 17.47 -14.77
CA ASN A 296 13.33 16.30 -14.15
C ASN A 296 14.41 15.33 -13.66
N HIS A 297 14.02 14.30 -12.91
CA HIS A 297 14.96 13.38 -12.26
C HIS A 297 15.50 12.31 -13.23
N PRO A 298 16.82 12.04 -13.22
CA PRO A 298 17.45 11.06 -14.12
C PRO A 298 17.08 9.62 -13.74
N PRO A 299 17.25 8.65 -14.66
CA PRO A 299 17.16 7.24 -14.32
C PRO A 299 18.29 6.84 -13.36
N ASN A 300 18.05 5.82 -12.53
CA ASN A 300 19.07 5.24 -11.64
C ASN A 300 19.71 6.25 -10.66
N GLU A 301 18.98 7.30 -10.26
CA GLU A 301 19.53 8.44 -9.48
C GLU A 301 20.21 8.02 -8.16
N VAL A 302 19.74 6.94 -7.53
CA VAL A 302 20.30 6.38 -6.29
C VAL A 302 21.16 5.12 -6.51
N GLY A 303 21.47 4.76 -7.76
CA GLY A 303 22.33 3.63 -8.12
C GLY A 303 21.69 2.23 -8.00
N GLN A 304 20.39 2.17 -7.73
CA GLN A 304 19.62 0.95 -7.45
C GLN A 304 19.64 -0.09 -8.58
N ASN A 305 19.75 0.34 -9.84
CA ASN A 305 19.61 -0.55 -10.99
C ASN A 305 20.67 -1.66 -11.01
N ALA A 306 21.89 -1.37 -10.53
CA ALA A 306 23.01 -2.30 -10.60
C ALA A 306 22.80 -3.58 -9.76
N ALA A 307 21.93 -3.52 -8.75
CA ALA A 307 21.54 -4.68 -7.95
C ALA A 307 20.16 -5.23 -8.37
N LEU A 308 19.18 -4.36 -8.65
CA LEU A 308 17.78 -4.76 -8.85
C LEU A 308 17.47 -5.27 -10.26
N VAL A 309 17.97 -4.60 -11.30
CA VAL A 309 17.67 -4.94 -12.71
C VAL A 309 18.09 -6.36 -13.10
N PRO A 310 19.27 -6.88 -12.70
CA PRO A 310 19.62 -8.28 -12.94
C PRO A 310 18.63 -9.30 -12.37
N ILE A 311 17.89 -8.94 -11.31
CA ILE A 311 16.86 -9.78 -10.69
C ILE A 311 15.54 -9.67 -11.46
N PHE A 312 15.17 -8.47 -11.93
CA PHE A 312 14.02 -8.27 -12.82
C PHE A 312 14.18 -9.07 -14.13
N ASP A 313 15.34 -8.98 -14.77
CA ASP A 313 15.70 -9.72 -15.99
C ASP A 313 15.75 -11.24 -15.73
N LYS A 314 16.23 -11.69 -14.56
CA LYS A 314 16.33 -13.12 -14.19
C LYS A 314 14.96 -13.79 -14.01
N HIS A 315 14.00 -13.08 -13.41
CA HIS A 315 12.68 -13.64 -13.05
C HIS A 315 11.58 -13.34 -14.06
N HIS A 316 11.90 -12.57 -15.12
CA HIS A 316 10.91 -12.06 -16.07
C HIS A 316 9.78 -11.30 -15.36
N VAL A 317 10.16 -10.26 -14.60
CA VAL A 317 9.20 -9.27 -14.07
C VAL A 317 8.44 -8.65 -15.24
N ASP A 318 7.13 -8.52 -15.11
CA ASP A 318 6.24 -8.05 -16.19
C ASP A 318 6.18 -6.54 -16.25
N VAL A 319 5.95 -5.92 -15.10
CA VAL A 319 5.80 -4.48 -14.97
C VAL A 319 6.50 -3.98 -13.72
N VAL A 320 7.33 -2.95 -13.91
CA VAL A 320 7.90 -2.12 -12.84
C VAL A 320 7.18 -0.77 -12.86
N PHE A 321 6.54 -0.41 -11.76
CA PHE A 321 5.93 0.89 -11.52
C PHE A 321 6.89 1.78 -10.72
N ALA A 322 7.01 3.05 -11.10
CA ALA A 322 7.86 4.06 -10.49
C ALA A 322 7.12 5.39 -10.29
N GLY A 323 7.54 6.18 -9.31
CA GLY A 323 7.06 7.54 -9.05
C GLY A 323 8.13 8.58 -9.34
N HIS A 324 8.29 9.56 -8.44
CA HIS A 324 9.38 10.54 -8.33
C HIS A 324 9.41 11.61 -9.42
N ASN A 325 9.38 11.17 -10.68
CA ASN A 325 9.16 12.02 -11.82
C ASN A 325 7.64 12.28 -11.95
N HIS A 326 7.19 13.53 -11.73
CA HIS A 326 5.77 13.91 -11.73
C HIS A 326 5.08 13.89 -13.13
N TYR A 327 5.19 12.80 -13.88
CA TYR A 327 4.53 12.57 -15.17
C TYR A 327 4.19 11.09 -15.37
N TYR A 328 3.35 10.82 -16.37
CA TYR A 328 3.21 9.48 -16.93
C TYR A 328 4.31 9.26 -17.97
N GLU A 329 5.04 8.15 -17.89
CA GLU A 329 5.85 7.65 -19.01
C GLU A 329 5.78 6.13 -19.06
N ARG A 330 5.71 5.56 -20.27
CA ARG A 330 5.72 4.12 -20.49
C ARG A 330 6.75 3.72 -21.53
N PHE A 331 7.61 2.80 -21.13
CA PHE A 331 8.59 2.17 -21.98
C PHE A 331 7.99 0.96 -22.73
N ALA A 332 8.63 0.58 -23.83
CA ALA A 332 8.50 -0.75 -24.41
C ALA A 332 9.11 -1.81 -23.46
N PRO A 333 8.95 -3.12 -23.76
CA PRO A 333 9.76 -4.16 -23.15
C PRO A 333 11.26 -3.84 -23.22
N MET A 334 11.93 -3.82 -22.07
CA MET A 334 13.34 -3.45 -21.90
C MET A 334 14.07 -4.46 -21.01
N LYS A 335 15.40 -4.54 -21.16
CA LYS A 335 16.33 -5.35 -20.35
C LYS A 335 17.73 -4.76 -20.29
N GLY A 336 18.51 -5.12 -19.28
CA GLY A 336 19.75 -4.40 -18.93
C GLY A 336 19.45 -2.99 -18.40
N GLY A 337 20.42 -2.08 -18.41
CA GLY A 337 20.29 -0.78 -17.73
C GLY A 337 20.69 -0.82 -16.25
N GLY A 338 21.39 -1.89 -15.84
CA GLY A 338 21.90 -2.14 -14.49
C GLY A 338 23.11 -1.27 -14.11
N GLY A 339 23.04 0.04 -14.32
CA GLY A 339 24.15 0.96 -14.02
C GLY A 339 24.18 2.18 -14.96
N ASN A 340 25.30 2.35 -15.66
CA ASN A 340 25.57 3.50 -16.54
C ASN A 340 25.24 3.21 -18.02
N ASP A 341 24.35 2.26 -18.31
CA ASP A 341 23.88 1.96 -19.67
C ASP A 341 22.38 2.22 -19.81
N GLU A 342 21.94 2.59 -21.02
CA GLU A 342 20.54 2.95 -21.34
C GLU A 342 19.59 1.74 -21.39
N GLY A 343 20.05 0.53 -21.06
CA GLY A 343 19.34 -0.70 -21.34
C GLY A 343 19.21 -0.99 -22.83
N ASN A 344 18.38 -1.98 -23.16
CA ASN A 344 18.14 -2.44 -24.51
C ASN A 344 16.67 -2.81 -24.66
N LEU A 345 16.09 -2.46 -25.82
CA LEU A 345 14.79 -2.97 -26.24
C LEU A 345 14.83 -4.50 -26.30
N ALA A 346 13.88 -5.12 -25.63
CA ALA A 346 13.53 -6.53 -25.84
C ALA A 346 12.75 -6.69 -27.16
N ALA A 347 12.75 -7.90 -27.72
CA ALA A 347 12.07 -8.18 -28.98
C ALA A 347 10.55 -8.37 -28.83
N SER A 348 10.10 -8.68 -27.61
CA SER A 348 8.72 -8.98 -27.24
C SER A 348 8.53 -8.77 -25.73
N PHE A 349 7.30 -8.92 -25.23
CA PHE A 349 7.01 -9.00 -23.78
C PHE A 349 7.52 -10.30 -23.13
N GLU A 350 7.79 -11.34 -23.92
CA GLU A 350 8.42 -12.59 -23.43
C GLU A 350 9.93 -12.40 -23.20
N ASP A 351 10.52 -11.35 -23.78
CA ASP A 351 11.95 -11.06 -23.81
C ASP A 351 12.42 -9.99 -22.81
N GLY A 352 11.52 -9.31 -22.08
CA GLY A 352 11.87 -8.22 -21.15
C GLY A 352 10.68 -7.46 -20.56
N THR A 353 10.97 -6.68 -19.52
CA THR A 353 10.02 -6.03 -18.61
C THR A 353 9.48 -4.70 -19.16
N VAL A 354 8.21 -4.38 -18.90
CA VAL A 354 7.64 -3.05 -19.15
C VAL A 354 7.89 -2.13 -17.96
N TYR A 355 8.33 -0.90 -18.20
CA TYR A 355 8.58 0.08 -17.15
C TYR A 355 7.62 1.26 -17.29
N LEU A 356 7.01 1.71 -16.18
CA LEU A 356 6.15 2.88 -16.12
C LEU A 356 6.57 3.83 -15.02
N ILE A 357 6.52 5.13 -15.32
CA ILE A 357 6.47 6.21 -14.35
C ILE A 357 5.00 6.63 -14.21
N THR A 358 4.51 6.75 -12.98
CA THR A 358 3.09 7.02 -12.68
C THR A 358 2.87 8.10 -11.60
N GLY A 359 3.83 9.02 -11.42
CA GLY A 359 3.84 10.07 -10.40
C GLY A 359 2.84 11.23 -10.62
N GLY A 360 1.61 10.92 -11.02
CA GLY A 360 0.59 11.92 -11.37
C GLY A 360 -0.43 12.22 -10.27
N ALA A 361 -0.34 11.62 -9.09
CA ALA A 361 -1.49 11.53 -8.16
C ALA A 361 -1.78 12.79 -7.33
N GLY A 362 -0.86 13.75 -7.27
CA GLY A 362 -1.08 15.00 -6.54
C GLY A 362 -0.06 16.09 -6.80
N ALA A 363 1.24 15.76 -6.72
CA ALA A 363 2.35 16.70 -6.84
C ALA A 363 2.40 17.41 -8.21
N PHE A 364 3.00 18.59 -8.26
CA PHE A 364 2.97 19.51 -9.40
C PHE A 364 3.50 18.86 -10.69
N THR A 365 2.61 18.60 -11.64
CA THR A 365 2.95 17.91 -12.89
C THR A 365 3.46 18.85 -13.97
N TYR A 366 4.21 18.30 -14.92
CA TYR A 366 4.99 19.06 -15.92
C TYR A 366 4.17 19.85 -16.96
N ASP A 367 2.85 19.70 -17.00
CA ASP A 367 1.95 20.52 -17.82
C ASP A 367 1.72 21.94 -17.22
N GLU A 368 1.91 22.15 -15.90
CA GLU A 368 1.53 23.40 -15.20
C GLU A 368 2.64 24.49 -15.16
N PHE A 369 3.79 24.31 -15.83
CA PHE A 369 4.96 25.18 -15.67
C PHE A 369 4.82 26.56 -16.38
N ASP A 370 4.32 27.58 -15.66
CA ASP A 370 4.24 28.96 -16.13
C ASP A 370 5.52 29.77 -15.87
N ILE A 371 6.20 30.21 -16.94
CA ILE A 371 7.24 31.24 -16.87
C ILE A 371 6.70 32.59 -17.36
N ALA A 372 6.19 33.38 -16.40
CA ALA A 372 5.82 34.79 -16.56
C ALA A 372 4.66 35.07 -17.54
N GLY A 373 3.61 34.24 -17.51
CA GLY A 373 2.44 34.30 -18.39
C GLY A 373 2.59 33.43 -19.65
N VAL A 374 3.46 32.41 -19.59
CA VAL A 374 3.73 31.44 -20.65
C VAL A 374 3.77 30.06 -20.02
N SER A 375 2.67 29.31 -20.13
CA SER A 375 2.68 27.86 -19.90
C SER A 375 3.64 27.21 -20.91
N ILE A 376 4.56 26.43 -20.38
CA ILE A 376 5.49 25.60 -21.14
C ILE A 376 5.10 24.15 -20.88
N ASP A 377 4.64 23.47 -21.92
CA ASP A 377 4.60 22.02 -21.99
C ASP A 377 6.06 21.51 -21.90
N LEU A 378 6.48 21.14 -20.69
CA LEU A 378 7.82 20.58 -20.46
C LEU A 378 7.91 19.12 -20.91
N VAL A 379 6.79 18.48 -21.22
CA VAL A 379 6.72 17.07 -21.65
C VAL A 379 7.16 16.93 -23.11
N GLU A 380 6.76 17.86 -23.97
CA GLU A 380 7.28 18.01 -25.35
C GLU A 380 8.82 18.25 -25.36
N TRP A 381 9.40 18.69 -24.22
CA TRP A 381 10.85 18.83 -24.05
C TRP A 381 11.50 17.57 -23.44
N VAL A 382 11.02 17.10 -22.28
CA VAL A 382 11.56 15.94 -21.55
C VAL A 382 11.43 14.65 -22.36
N CYS A 383 10.22 14.32 -22.81
CA CYS A 383 9.91 13.07 -23.52
C CYS A 383 9.77 13.23 -25.04
N GLY A 384 9.93 14.46 -25.56
CA GLY A 384 9.85 14.72 -27.00
C GLY A 384 11.11 14.32 -27.76
N SER A 385 11.15 14.66 -29.05
CA SER A 385 12.18 14.27 -30.03
C SER A 385 13.64 14.68 -29.74
N LEU A 386 13.91 15.30 -28.59
CA LEU A 386 15.23 15.75 -28.13
C LEU A 386 15.66 15.16 -26.77
N GLY A 387 14.72 14.64 -25.97
CA GLY A 387 14.98 14.14 -24.60
C GLY A 387 14.50 12.70 -24.33
N ALA A 388 13.67 12.13 -25.22
CA ALA A 388 13.13 10.78 -25.09
C ALA A 388 14.21 9.72 -24.82
N ALA A 389 14.10 9.04 -23.68
CA ALA A 389 14.98 7.93 -23.34
C ALA A 389 14.77 6.73 -24.27
N ARG A 390 15.81 5.88 -24.35
CA ARG A 390 15.76 4.64 -25.14
C ARG A 390 14.57 3.78 -24.72
N GLY A 391 13.73 3.47 -25.68
CA GLY A 391 12.55 2.62 -25.46
C GLY A 391 11.36 3.31 -24.83
N SER A 392 11.41 4.62 -24.55
CA SER A 392 10.20 5.40 -24.24
C SER A 392 9.23 5.31 -25.43
N THR A 393 7.94 5.09 -25.16
CA THR A 393 6.90 4.94 -26.20
C THR A 393 5.71 5.86 -26.03
N PHE A 394 5.44 6.31 -24.81
CA PHE A 394 4.37 7.26 -24.50
C PHE A 394 4.77 8.06 -23.26
N CYS A 395 4.44 9.35 -23.21
CA CYS A 395 4.67 10.19 -22.04
C CYS A 395 3.67 11.36 -21.98
N SER A 396 3.27 11.79 -20.78
CA SER A 396 2.29 12.86 -20.55
C SER A 396 2.40 13.46 -19.14
N GLY A 397 2.52 14.79 -19.03
CA GLY A 397 2.61 15.55 -17.76
C GLY A 397 1.27 15.78 -17.08
N LYS A 398 0.37 14.81 -17.23
CA LYS A 398 -1.05 14.84 -16.90
C LYS A 398 -1.28 14.22 -15.51
N HIS A 399 -2.06 14.83 -14.61
CA HIS A 399 -2.47 14.19 -13.35
C HIS A 399 -3.29 12.91 -13.58
N HIS A 400 -2.80 11.75 -13.18
CA HIS A 400 -3.33 10.48 -13.65
C HIS A 400 -3.20 9.34 -12.62
N PHE A 401 -3.83 8.22 -12.96
CA PHE A 401 -3.61 6.91 -12.36
C PHE A 401 -3.63 5.84 -13.46
N VAL A 402 -3.04 4.67 -13.21
CA VAL A 402 -3.01 3.54 -14.14
C VAL A 402 -3.91 2.43 -13.62
N LYS A 403 -5.03 2.20 -14.30
CA LYS A 403 -5.89 1.04 -14.07
C LYS A 403 -5.25 -0.19 -14.70
N VAL A 404 -5.15 -1.29 -13.95
CA VAL A 404 -4.61 -2.57 -14.42
C VAL A 404 -5.67 -3.64 -14.27
N ASP A 405 -6.13 -4.19 -15.39
CA ASP A 405 -7.08 -5.29 -15.46
C ASP A 405 -6.36 -6.59 -15.80
N ILE A 406 -6.62 -7.65 -15.04
CA ILE A 406 -6.04 -8.99 -15.24
C ILE A 406 -7.18 -10.00 -15.41
N ASN A 407 -7.10 -10.81 -16.46
CA ASN A 407 -8.03 -11.88 -16.78
C ASN A 407 -7.21 -13.10 -17.26
N ASN A 408 -6.80 -13.93 -16.31
CA ASN A 408 -5.85 -15.03 -16.43
C ASN A 408 -4.61 -14.72 -17.30
N GLU A 409 -4.68 -15.03 -18.60
CA GLU A 409 -3.65 -14.87 -19.65
C GLU A 409 -3.43 -13.43 -20.12
N THR A 410 -4.45 -12.58 -19.99
CA THR A 410 -4.44 -11.20 -20.52
C THR A 410 -4.36 -10.20 -19.38
N MET A 411 -3.41 -9.26 -19.49
CA MET A 411 -3.36 -8.05 -18.67
C MET A 411 -3.51 -6.81 -19.55
N THR A 412 -4.30 -5.83 -19.14
CA THR A 412 -4.40 -4.51 -19.81
C THR A 412 -4.13 -3.40 -18.82
N LEU A 413 -3.13 -2.57 -19.12
CA LEU A 413 -2.86 -1.33 -18.41
C LEU A 413 -3.53 -0.18 -19.16
N THR A 414 -4.15 0.74 -18.44
CA THR A 414 -4.82 1.93 -18.99
C THR A 414 -4.49 3.14 -18.16
N ALA A 415 -3.77 4.11 -18.74
CA ALA A 415 -3.46 5.38 -18.10
C ALA A 415 -4.65 6.34 -18.25
N ILE A 416 -5.22 6.77 -17.14
CA ILE A 416 -6.48 7.52 -17.07
C ILE A 416 -6.21 8.92 -16.53
N SER A 417 -6.60 9.93 -17.30
CA SER A 417 -6.52 11.35 -16.94
C SER A 417 -7.54 11.70 -15.89
N SER A 418 -7.14 12.33 -14.79
CA SER A 418 -8.09 12.90 -13.82
C SER A 418 -8.83 14.12 -14.37
N THR A 419 -10.04 14.42 -13.86
CA THR A 419 -10.69 15.72 -14.13
C THR A 419 -9.92 16.92 -13.56
N LYS A 420 -9.07 16.69 -12.55
CA LYS A 420 -8.30 17.74 -11.86
C LYS A 420 -7.14 18.32 -12.69
N GLN A 421 -6.94 17.84 -13.92
CA GLN A 421 -5.94 18.35 -14.86
C GLN A 421 -6.24 19.76 -15.40
N ASN A 422 -7.51 20.11 -15.61
CA ASN A 422 -7.86 21.30 -16.37
C ASN A 422 -9.16 21.95 -15.90
N LEU A 423 -9.25 23.27 -16.07
CA LEU A 423 -10.43 24.10 -15.81
C LEU A 423 -11.54 23.90 -16.87
N GLY A 424 -11.82 22.66 -17.29
CA GLY A 424 -12.77 22.36 -18.36
C GLY A 424 -13.08 20.89 -18.65
N ASP A 425 -12.23 19.94 -18.25
CA ASP A 425 -12.52 18.50 -18.40
C ASP A 425 -13.43 18.00 -17.25
N ILE A 426 -14.45 17.21 -17.57
CA ILE A 426 -15.53 16.84 -16.63
C ILE A 426 -15.71 15.32 -16.42
N THR A 427 -14.89 14.51 -17.07
CA THR A 427 -14.88 13.04 -16.94
C THR A 427 -13.46 12.51 -17.06
N PRO A 428 -13.03 11.52 -16.25
CA PRO A 428 -11.77 10.84 -16.47
C PRO A 428 -11.72 10.16 -17.84
N SER A 429 -10.53 10.09 -18.47
CA SER A 429 -10.39 9.56 -19.83
C SER A 429 -9.10 8.78 -20.03
N ALA A 430 -9.17 7.64 -20.72
CA ALA A 430 -7.99 6.88 -21.11
C ALA A 430 -7.19 7.66 -22.17
N PHE A 431 -5.90 7.91 -21.91
CA PHE A 431 -5.01 8.60 -22.86
C PHE A 431 -3.88 7.71 -23.40
N ASP A 432 -3.55 6.62 -22.71
CA ASP A 432 -2.68 5.55 -23.19
C ASP A 432 -3.16 4.19 -22.66
N SER A 433 -2.87 3.12 -23.41
CA SER A 433 -3.21 1.75 -23.00
C SER A 433 -2.36 0.71 -23.72
N ILE A 434 -2.07 -0.38 -23.03
CA ILE A 434 -1.30 -1.52 -23.54
C ILE A 434 -1.87 -2.83 -23.01
N THR A 435 -1.98 -3.84 -23.87
CA THR A 435 -2.41 -5.19 -23.49
C THR A 435 -1.26 -6.17 -23.69
N ILE A 436 -0.90 -6.88 -22.61
CA ILE A 436 0.07 -7.97 -22.59
C ILE A 436 -0.71 -9.28 -22.52
N ASN A 437 -0.25 -10.30 -23.25
CA ASN A 437 -0.80 -11.65 -23.19
C ASN A 437 0.33 -12.64 -22.90
N LYS A 438 0.08 -13.59 -22.00
CA LYS A 438 0.95 -14.74 -21.72
C LYS A 438 0.16 -16.02 -21.94
N ALA A 439 0.80 -17.03 -22.51
CA ALA A 439 0.30 -18.40 -22.36
C ALA A 439 0.47 -18.84 -20.90
N VAL A 440 -0.57 -19.41 -20.30
CA VAL A 440 -0.55 -20.00 -18.95
C VAL A 440 -0.82 -21.52 -19.02
N SER A 441 -0.76 -22.23 -17.90
CA SER A 441 -1.28 -23.61 -17.86
C SER A 441 -2.82 -23.60 -17.75
N ASP A 442 -3.48 -24.48 -18.51
CA ASP A 442 -4.95 -24.58 -18.66
C ASP A 442 -5.68 -25.10 -17.39
N ASP A 443 -5.25 -24.71 -16.19
CA ASP A 443 -5.71 -25.27 -14.91
C ASP A 443 -6.96 -24.56 -14.33
N CYS A 444 -7.56 -23.62 -15.06
CA CYS A 444 -8.84 -22.97 -14.68
C CYS A 444 -10.06 -23.87 -14.90
N THR A 445 -10.04 -25.05 -14.28
CA THR A 445 -11.21 -25.89 -14.04
C THR A 445 -11.91 -25.40 -12.77
N PRO A 446 -13.18 -24.98 -12.81
CA PRO A 446 -13.88 -24.50 -11.62
C PRO A 446 -13.89 -25.58 -10.52
N ILE A 447 -13.36 -25.23 -9.34
CA ILE A 447 -13.55 -26.03 -8.13
C ILE A 447 -15.01 -25.88 -7.73
N LEU A 448 -15.84 -26.82 -8.19
CA LEU A 448 -17.20 -26.97 -7.68
C LEU A 448 -17.10 -27.19 -6.16
N PRO A 449 -17.88 -26.48 -5.33
CA PRO A 449 -17.93 -26.76 -3.91
C PRO A 449 -18.38 -28.22 -3.72
N ASP A 450 -17.71 -28.92 -2.80
CA ASP A 450 -18.04 -30.30 -2.45
C ASP A 450 -19.53 -30.35 -2.06
N PRO A 451 -20.36 -31.19 -2.70
CA PRO A 451 -21.81 -31.12 -2.49
C PRO A 451 -22.13 -31.45 -1.04
N GLU A 452 -22.71 -30.48 -0.31
CA GLU A 452 -23.02 -30.65 1.10
C GLU A 452 -23.79 -31.97 1.34
N PRO A 453 -23.47 -32.70 2.43
CA PRO A 453 -24.13 -33.96 2.74
C PRO A 453 -25.60 -33.69 3.04
N VAL A 454 -26.45 -33.93 2.03
CA VAL A 454 -27.90 -33.76 2.14
C VAL A 454 -28.42 -34.72 3.20
N GLU A 455 -28.77 -34.20 4.38
CA GLU A 455 -29.53 -34.96 5.37
C GLU A 455 -30.89 -35.30 4.78
N GLU A 456 -31.03 -36.54 4.30
CA GLU A 456 -32.27 -37.07 3.75
C GLU A 456 -33.29 -37.22 4.89
N LEU A 457 -34.07 -36.16 5.11
CA LEU A 457 -35.17 -36.12 6.07
C LEU A 457 -36.20 -37.20 5.73
N ALA A 458 -36.05 -38.36 6.38
CA ALA A 458 -36.91 -39.52 6.19
C ALA A 458 -38.37 -39.19 6.55
N VAL A 459 -39.18 -38.94 5.52
CA VAL A 459 -40.62 -38.73 5.67
C VAL A 459 -41.30 -40.08 5.92
N ASP A 460 -41.74 -40.31 7.15
CA ASP A 460 -42.57 -41.47 7.50
C ASP A 460 -43.97 -41.35 6.85
N THR A 461 -44.17 -42.11 5.78
CA THR A 461 -45.49 -42.39 5.20
C THR A 461 -45.77 -43.89 5.20
N ALA A 462 -46.23 -44.40 6.34
CA ALA A 462 -46.78 -45.75 6.43
C ALA A 462 -48.08 -45.89 5.60
N GLU A 463 -48.03 -46.69 4.53
CA GLU A 463 -49.22 -47.29 3.90
C GLU A 463 -49.00 -48.80 3.68
N THR A 464 -50.07 -49.58 3.47
CA THR A 464 -50.12 -50.98 3.93
C THR A 464 -50.55 -52.02 2.89
N THR A 465 -50.29 -53.30 3.22
CA THR A 465 -50.80 -54.55 2.59
C THR A 465 -50.09 -55.07 1.33
N PRO A 466 -50.15 -56.40 1.02
CA PRO A 466 -50.04 -57.53 1.96
C PRO A 466 -49.18 -58.75 1.47
N ASP A 467 -48.57 -59.42 2.45
CA ASP A 467 -48.38 -60.89 2.61
C ASP A 467 -48.22 -61.85 1.40
N LEU A 468 -47.08 -62.56 1.36
CA LEU A 468 -46.95 -63.97 0.96
C LEU A 468 -45.71 -64.60 1.64
N ALA A 469 -45.75 -65.90 1.98
CA ALA A 469 -44.99 -66.46 3.12
C ALA A 469 -44.07 -67.68 2.82
N ALA A 470 -43.40 -68.17 3.89
CA ALA A 470 -42.51 -69.35 4.04
C ALA A 470 -41.04 -69.14 3.56
N ASP A 471 -39.97 -69.55 4.25
CA ASP A 471 -39.71 -70.18 5.59
C ASP A 471 -38.24 -69.80 6.02
N VAL A 472 -37.51 -70.21 7.07
CA VAL A 472 -37.44 -71.39 7.98
C VAL A 472 -36.84 -70.96 9.37
N ALA A 473 -36.99 -71.83 10.38
CA ALA A 473 -36.23 -71.91 11.67
C ALA A 473 -34.67 -71.89 11.54
N GLN A 474 -33.82 -71.69 12.58
CA GLN A 474 -33.90 -71.48 14.06
C GLN A 474 -32.53 -70.86 14.51
N ASP A 475 -32.46 -69.81 15.35
CA ASP A 475 -32.32 -69.81 16.84
C ASP A 475 -30.90 -70.08 17.41
N ILE A 476 -30.67 -69.73 18.71
CA ILE A 476 -29.49 -69.92 19.59
C ILE A 476 -28.43 -68.79 19.65
N THR A 477 -28.60 -67.94 20.67
CA THR A 477 -27.53 -67.30 21.51
C THR A 477 -27.23 -68.22 22.74
N PRO A 478 -26.25 -68.02 23.68
CA PRO A 478 -25.64 -66.74 24.13
C PRO A 478 -24.18 -66.75 24.71
N SER A 479 -23.79 -65.59 25.27
CA SER A 479 -23.00 -65.39 26.53
C SER A 479 -21.49 -65.71 26.68
N ASP A 480 -20.74 -64.61 26.92
CA ASP A 480 -20.02 -64.27 28.18
C ASP A 480 -18.51 -64.45 28.46
N THR A 481 -18.06 -63.56 29.38
CA THR A 481 -16.91 -63.61 30.32
C THR A 481 -15.45 -63.33 29.89
N GLN A 482 -15.02 -62.09 30.18
CA GLN A 482 -13.89 -61.68 31.06
C GLN A 482 -12.61 -62.55 31.20
N SER A 483 -11.43 -61.90 31.14
CA SER A 483 -10.44 -61.89 32.26
C SER A 483 -9.22 -60.96 32.02
N THR A 484 -8.70 -60.43 33.14
CA THR A 484 -7.40 -59.75 33.39
C THR A 484 -6.89 -60.30 34.76
N PRO A 485 -5.74 -59.92 35.37
CA PRO A 485 -4.79 -58.81 35.12
C PRO A 485 -3.27 -59.16 35.35
N ASP A 486 -2.45 -58.11 35.65
CA ASP A 486 -1.16 -58.09 36.37
C ASP A 486 0.17 -58.48 35.64
N LEU A 487 1.37 -57.91 35.92
CA LEU A 487 1.82 -56.70 36.66
C LEU A 487 3.32 -56.35 36.32
N ILE A 488 3.73 -55.08 36.50
CA ILE A 488 5.08 -54.54 36.91
C ILE A 488 6.36 -54.83 36.07
N ASP A 489 7.05 -53.76 35.63
CA ASP A 489 8.40 -53.37 36.15
C ASP A 489 8.71 -51.87 35.92
N ASP A 490 9.77 -51.34 36.55
CA ASP A 490 10.10 -49.92 36.74
C ASP A 490 11.48 -49.50 36.16
N SER A 491 11.66 -48.19 35.91
CA SER A 491 12.83 -47.37 36.33
C SER A 491 13.11 -46.14 35.42
N SER A 492 13.37 -45.01 36.08
CA SER A 492 13.95 -43.78 35.50
C SER A 492 15.20 -43.37 36.30
N PRO A 493 16.07 -42.52 35.73
CA PRO A 493 16.89 -41.62 36.55
C PRO A 493 16.78 -40.15 36.11
N GLN A 494 17.22 -39.23 36.98
CA GLN A 494 17.07 -37.77 36.82
C GLN A 494 18.31 -37.01 37.34
N LEU A 495 18.44 -35.73 36.94
CA LEU A 495 19.22 -34.63 37.56
C LEU A 495 20.75 -34.52 37.32
N GLU A 496 21.13 -33.39 36.68
CA GLU A 496 22.15 -32.39 37.11
C GLU A 496 23.65 -32.79 37.26
N PRO A 497 24.62 -31.83 37.33
CA PRO A 497 24.50 -30.36 37.30
C PRO A 497 25.38 -29.62 36.26
N ALA A 498 25.25 -28.29 36.21
CA ALA A 498 26.18 -27.37 35.52
C ALA A 498 27.37 -26.92 36.39
N PRO A 499 28.45 -26.36 35.80
CA PRO A 499 29.47 -25.55 36.48
C PRO A 499 29.37 -24.05 36.14
N SER A 500 29.90 -23.17 37.00
CA SER A 500 29.80 -21.70 36.90
C SER A 500 31.14 -20.95 36.81
N ASP A 501 31.05 -19.66 36.49
CA ASP A 501 31.98 -18.55 36.78
C ASP A 501 33.45 -18.60 36.34
N LEU A 502 33.84 -17.57 35.56
CA LEU A 502 35.06 -16.82 35.84
C LEU A 502 34.79 -15.31 35.70
N THR A 503 35.02 -14.56 36.78
CA THR A 503 34.90 -13.10 36.84
C THR A 503 36.27 -12.42 36.83
N SER A 504 36.40 -11.28 36.16
CA SER A 504 37.53 -10.35 36.41
C SER A 504 37.17 -8.87 36.17
N THR A 505 36.74 -8.20 37.23
CA THR A 505 37.05 -6.78 37.47
C THR A 505 38.57 -6.62 37.68
N ALA A 506 39.24 -5.49 37.47
CA ALA A 506 38.95 -4.18 36.85
C ALA A 506 40.30 -3.43 36.73
N GLU A 507 40.37 -2.26 36.09
CA GLU A 507 41.08 -1.08 36.63
C GLU A 507 40.88 0.19 35.78
N GLU A 508 41.01 1.35 36.42
CA GLU A 508 41.13 2.65 35.76
C GLU A 508 42.60 2.96 35.45
N SER A 509 42.90 3.63 34.33
CA SER A 509 43.77 4.83 34.41
C SER A 509 43.78 5.69 33.14
N ARG A 510 43.90 6.99 33.39
CA ARG A 510 43.93 8.13 32.47
C ARG A 510 45.10 8.09 31.48
N LEU A 511 44.91 8.74 30.33
CA LEU A 511 45.89 9.74 29.86
C LEU A 511 45.26 10.75 28.89
N ASP A 512 45.46 12.04 29.15
CA ASP A 512 45.03 13.14 28.29
C ASP A 512 45.91 13.28 27.03
N SER A 513 45.34 13.76 25.91
CA SER A 513 45.97 14.81 25.07
C SER A 513 45.11 15.27 23.89
N ALA A 514 45.45 16.45 23.37
CA ALA A 514 45.09 16.99 22.04
C ALA A 514 43.60 17.25 21.73
N LEU A 515 43.11 18.41 22.20
CA LEU A 515 42.14 19.20 21.44
C LEU A 515 42.77 19.67 20.11
N GLU A 516 42.27 19.20 18.97
CA GLU A 516 42.34 19.95 17.71
C GLU A 516 40.94 20.10 17.10
N THR A 517 40.54 21.34 16.85
CA THR A 517 39.24 21.68 16.27
C THR A 517 39.25 21.49 14.77
N LYS A 518 38.41 20.56 14.25
CA LYS A 518 37.95 20.59 12.86
C LYS A 518 36.43 20.63 12.81
N SER A 519 35.91 21.77 12.34
CA SER A 519 34.49 21.95 12.02
C SER A 519 34.16 21.21 10.72
N GLY A 520 33.72 19.95 10.83
CA GLY A 520 33.02 19.24 9.76
C GLY A 520 31.52 19.45 9.91
N GLY A 521 30.97 20.47 9.25
CA GLY A 521 29.53 20.66 9.21
C GLY A 521 28.92 19.82 8.09
N THR A 522 28.19 18.77 8.44
CA THR A 522 27.34 18.03 7.50
C THR A 522 26.06 18.84 7.26
N THR A 523 26.06 19.66 6.21
CA THR A 523 24.83 20.28 5.70
C THR A 523 24.04 19.24 4.92
N SER A 524 22.76 19.09 5.27
CA SER A 524 21.77 18.44 4.40
C SER A 524 21.49 19.37 3.22
N ASP A 525 22.25 19.21 2.14
CA ASP A 525 22.02 19.93 0.89
C ASP A 525 20.78 19.34 0.20
N GLY A 526 19.63 19.97 0.46
CA GLY A 526 18.33 19.51 -0.02
C GLY A 526 18.18 19.46 -1.55
N CYS A 527 17.41 18.46 -2.00
CA CYS A 527 17.22 18.10 -3.41
C CYS A 527 16.69 19.24 -4.29
N GLY A 528 16.89 19.11 -5.61
CA GLY A 528 17.02 20.22 -6.57
C GLY A 528 15.86 21.21 -6.74
N CYS A 529 14.66 20.94 -6.20
CA CYS A 529 13.47 21.78 -6.36
C CYS A 529 13.48 23.06 -5.50
N ARG A 530 14.39 24.00 -5.81
CA ARG A 530 14.37 25.35 -5.22
C ARG A 530 13.27 26.21 -5.83
N THR A 531 12.13 26.29 -5.14
CA THR A 531 11.08 27.28 -5.44
C THR A 531 11.65 28.70 -5.44
N ALA A 532 11.39 29.45 -6.51
CA ALA A 532 12.12 30.68 -6.84
C ALA A 532 11.61 31.92 -6.06
N HIS A 533 11.69 31.91 -4.73
CA HIS A 533 11.29 33.04 -3.88
C HIS A 533 12.45 33.62 -3.05
N SER A 534 12.57 34.95 -3.09
CA SER A 534 13.49 35.79 -2.30
C SER A 534 14.97 35.94 -2.70
N LYS A 535 15.33 35.84 -3.99
CA LYS A 535 16.33 36.73 -4.61
C LYS A 535 16.25 36.72 -6.14
N SER A 536 16.10 37.90 -6.75
CA SER A 536 16.03 38.08 -8.21
C SER A 536 17.40 37.86 -8.88
N PRO A 537 17.54 36.88 -9.80
CA PRO A 537 18.67 36.83 -10.72
C PRO A 537 18.41 37.81 -11.88
N SER A 538 18.82 39.07 -11.72
CA SER A 538 18.59 40.13 -12.72
C SER A 538 19.51 40.02 -13.95
N ASN A 539 19.54 38.85 -14.60
CA ASN A 539 20.23 38.62 -15.87
C ASN A 539 19.21 38.61 -17.03
N PRO A 540 18.98 39.75 -17.71
CA PRO A 540 17.91 39.87 -18.71
C PRO A 540 18.10 38.94 -19.92
N LEU A 541 19.33 38.46 -20.19
CA LEU A 541 19.59 37.55 -21.31
C LEU A 541 18.80 36.24 -21.23
N VAL A 542 18.57 35.69 -20.02
CA VAL A 542 17.83 34.43 -19.84
C VAL A 542 16.35 34.62 -20.17
N LEU A 543 15.73 35.68 -19.62
CA LEU A 543 14.34 36.04 -19.91
C LEU A 543 14.10 36.35 -21.38
N TRP A 544 15.02 37.06 -22.04
CA TRP A 544 14.93 37.36 -23.48
C TRP A 544 15.10 36.12 -24.37
N LEU A 545 15.89 35.12 -23.95
CA LEU A 545 16.03 33.86 -24.69
C LEU A 545 14.77 32.98 -24.57
N LEU A 546 14.19 32.87 -23.37
CA LEU A 546 12.93 32.14 -23.15
C LEU A 546 11.78 32.75 -23.96
N PHE A 547 11.62 34.09 -23.92
CA PHE A 547 10.66 34.80 -24.78
C PHE A 547 10.92 34.59 -26.28
N GLY A 548 12.19 34.52 -26.69
CA GLY A 548 12.55 34.23 -28.08
C GLY A 548 12.14 32.84 -28.56
N LEU A 549 12.23 31.83 -27.67
CA LEU A 549 11.95 30.43 -27.99
C LEU A 549 10.44 30.11 -28.03
N GLY A 550 9.64 30.66 -27.10
CA GLY A 550 8.18 30.50 -27.14
C GLY A 550 7.56 30.98 -28.46
N VAL A 551 8.10 32.07 -29.04
CA VAL A 551 7.69 32.59 -30.36
C VAL A 551 8.07 31.67 -31.52
N VAL A 552 9.12 30.84 -31.37
CA VAL A 552 9.54 29.85 -32.39
C VAL A 552 8.66 28.59 -32.32
N ALA A 553 8.37 28.09 -31.12
CA ALA A 553 7.47 26.94 -30.93
C ALA A 553 6.04 27.27 -31.42
N ALA A 554 5.48 28.40 -30.98
CA ALA A 554 4.16 28.86 -31.41
C ALA A 554 4.05 29.04 -32.94
N ARG A 555 5.14 29.44 -33.62
CA ARG A 555 5.17 29.55 -35.09
C ARG A 555 5.12 28.23 -35.84
N ARG A 556 5.48 27.09 -35.22
CA ARG A 556 5.35 25.77 -35.85
C ARG A 556 3.92 25.24 -35.80
N LYS A 557 3.19 25.44 -34.69
CA LYS A 557 1.77 25.04 -34.56
C LYS A 557 0.80 25.85 -35.46
N PHE A 558 1.30 26.82 -36.25
CA PHE A 558 0.56 27.56 -37.29
C PHE A 558 0.98 27.25 -38.74
N VAL A 559 1.89 26.29 -38.97
CA VAL A 559 2.33 25.87 -40.32
C VAL A 559 2.41 24.34 -40.39
N ALA A 560 1.24 23.71 -40.22
CA ALA A 560 0.95 22.30 -40.46
C ALA A 560 -0.47 22.18 -41.02
#